data_AF-A0AAU1AP15-F1
#
_entry.id   AF-A0AAU1AP15-F1
#
_cell.length_a   1.000
_cell.length_b   1.000
_cell.length_c   1.000
_cell.angle_alpha   90.00
_cell.angle_beta   90.00
_cell.angle_gamma   90.00
#
_symmetry.space_group_name_H-M   'P 1'
#
loop_
_entity.id
_entity.type
_entity.pdbx_description
1 polymer ?
#
loop_
_entity_poly.entity_id
_entity_poly.type
_entity_poly.pdbx_seq_one_letter_code
_entity_poly.pdbx_strand_id
1 'polypeptide(L)'
;MARTRKRKIRVDDVDYRWTVSRADPGHVVVRVWGINGGQNVRLEERVTFDDPWLNYGPIITTDPERVAEVFALDPVTPRLVERMIRSALADPVSGAWRT
;
A
#
# COMPACT_ATOMS: atom_id res chain seq x y z
N MET A 1 -1.10 -15.63 -13.27
CA MET A 1 -1.22 -14.40 -12.45
C MET A 1 -1.08 -14.77 -10.98
N ALA A 2 -0.21 -14.12 -10.22
CA ALA A 2 -0.09 -14.39 -8.79
C ALA A 2 -1.37 -13.95 -8.06
N ARG A 3 -1.95 -14.84 -7.25
CA ARG A 3 -3.19 -14.56 -6.51
C ARG A 3 -2.93 -13.44 -5.49
N THR A 4 -3.74 -12.39 -5.51
CA THR A 4 -3.67 -11.30 -4.52
C THR A 4 -3.85 -11.87 -3.10
N ARG A 5 -2.79 -11.77 -2.29
CA ARG A 5 -2.77 -12.33 -0.93
C ARG A 5 -3.53 -11.42 0.02
N LYS A 6 -4.66 -11.90 0.54
CA LYS A 6 -5.40 -11.23 1.61
C LYS A 6 -4.65 -11.40 2.93
N ARG A 7 -4.39 -10.29 3.62
CA ARG A 7 -3.69 -10.21 4.91
C ARG A 7 -4.63 -9.63 5.96
N LYS A 8 -4.30 -9.84 7.23
CA LYS A 8 -5.01 -9.26 8.38
C LYS A 8 -4.09 -8.29 9.12
N ILE A 9 -4.66 -7.26 9.72
CA ILE A 9 -3.98 -6.35 10.64
C ILE A 9 -4.99 -5.86 11.68
N ARG A 10 -4.52 -5.60 12.90
CA ARG A 10 -5.32 -4.99 13.98
C ARG A 10 -4.80 -3.57 14.22
N VAL A 11 -5.71 -2.60 14.25
CA VAL A 11 -5.42 -1.18 14.50
C VAL A 11 -6.50 -0.67 15.45
N ASP A 12 -6.09 -0.11 16.60
CA ASP A 12 -6.99 0.43 17.63
C ASP A 12 -8.12 -0.54 18.01
N ASP A 13 -7.75 -1.81 18.27
CA ASP A 13 -8.64 -2.93 18.59
C ASP A 13 -9.67 -3.31 17.51
N VAL A 14 -9.60 -2.71 16.33
CA VAL A 14 -10.41 -3.05 15.17
C VAL A 14 -9.62 -3.93 14.20
N ASP A 15 -10.24 -5.02 13.75
CA ASP A 15 -9.67 -5.95 12.78
C ASP A 15 -9.96 -5.53 11.34
N TYR A 16 -8.88 -5.44 10.54
CA TYR A 16 -8.92 -5.11 9.12
C TYR A 16 -8.32 -6.23 8.27
N ARG A 17 -8.80 -6.31 7.03
CA ARG A 17 -8.18 -7.06 5.95
C ARG A 17 -7.59 -6.10 4.94
N TRP A 18 -6.48 -6.51 4.34
CA TRP A 18 -5.84 -5.72 3.30
C TRP A 18 -5.16 -6.57 2.24
N THR A 19 -4.95 -5.95 1.08
CA THR A 19 -4.26 -6.53 -0.07
C THR A 19 -3.36 -5.51 -0.73
N VAL A 20 -2.31 -5.98 -1.39
CA VAL A 20 -1.48 -5.20 -2.31
C VAL A 20 -1.60 -5.83 -3.68
N SER A 21 -1.91 -5.03 -4.69
CA SER A 21 -1.93 -5.42 -6.09
C SER A 21 -1.15 -4.42 -6.91
N ARG A 22 -0.43 -4.87 -7.93
CA ARG A 22 0.25 -3.98 -8.86
C ARG A 22 -0.77 -3.21 -9.69
N ALA A 23 -0.56 -1.90 -9.86
CA ALA A 23 -1.35 -1.06 -10.77
C ALA A 23 -0.63 -0.85 -12.10
N ASP A 24 0.67 -0.54 -12.05
CA ASP A 24 1.54 -0.33 -13.20
C ASP A 24 3.01 -0.51 -12.77
N PRO A 25 4.03 -0.26 -13.62
CA PRO A 25 5.44 -0.44 -13.25
C PRO A 25 5.94 0.40 -12.06
N GLY A 26 5.31 1.54 -11.75
CA GLY A 26 5.77 2.44 -10.69
C GLY A 26 4.81 2.53 -9.50
N HIS A 27 3.73 1.75 -9.49
CA HIS A 27 2.70 1.85 -8.47
C HIS A 27 2.08 0.51 -8.07
N VAL A 28 1.73 0.44 -6.79
CA VAL A 28 0.85 -0.57 -6.23
C VAL A 28 -0.39 0.08 -5.64
N VAL A 29 -1.46 -0.69 -5.54
CA VAL A 29 -2.69 -0.29 -4.87
C VAL A 29 -2.84 -1.11 -3.60
N VAL A 30 -3.00 -0.42 -2.49
CA VAL A 30 -3.35 -0.96 -1.18
C VAL A 30 -4.85 -0.82 -1.00
N ARG A 31 -5.53 -1.94 -0.78
CA ARG A 31 -6.95 -1.97 -0.42
C ARG A 31 -7.10 -2.45 1.00
N VAL A 32 -7.92 -1.76 1.80
CA VAL A 32 -8.23 -2.11 3.19
C VAL A 32 -9.73 -2.13 3.40
N TRP A 33 -10.23 -3.10 4.17
CA TRP A 33 -11.62 -3.16 4.61
C TRP A 33 -11.74 -3.76 6.01
N GLY A 34 -12.68 -3.22 6.81
CA GLY A 34 -13.04 -3.77 8.12
C GLY A 34 -13.57 -5.21 8.03
N ILE A 35 -13.32 -6.02 9.06
CA ILE A 35 -13.78 -7.41 9.12
C ILE A 35 -15.19 -7.53 9.70
N ASN A 36 -15.56 -6.69 10.67
CA ASN A 36 -16.84 -6.75 11.40
C ASN A 36 -17.57 -5.40 11.34
N GLY A 37 -18.90 -5.44 11.20
CA GLY A 37 -19.74 -4.27 10.90
C GLY A 37 -19.74 -3.19 11.98
N GLY A 38 -19.28 -2.00 11.58
CA GLY A 38 -19.28 -0.76 12.36
C GLY A 38 -18.11 0.10 11.90
N GLN A 39 -18.37 1.03 10.97
CA GLN A 39 -17.37 1.81 10.21
C GLN A 39 -16.39 0.94 9.40
N ASN A 40 -16.89 0.33 8.32
CA ASN A 40 -16.02 -0.31 7.33
C ASN A 40 -15.14 0.74 6.65
N VAL A 41 -13.93 1.00 7.16
CA VAL A 41 -12.92 1.78 6.44
C VAL A 41 -12.65 1.07 5.14
N ARG A 42 -13.16 1.60 4.03
CA ARG A 42 -12.81 1.16 2.69
C ARG A 42 -11.77 2.13 2.18
N LEU A 43 -10.51 1.75 2.33
CA LEU A 43 -9.40 2.50 1.78
C LEU A 43 -8.97 1.84 0.47
N GLU A 44 -8.82 2.64 -0.57
CA GLU A 44 -8.07 2.28 -1.76
C GLU A 44 -7.04 3.38 -2.01
N GLU A 45 -5.77 3.07 -1.81
CA GLU A 45 -4.68 4.03 -1.93
C GLU A 45 -3.64 3.52 -2.91
N ARG A 46 -3.24 4.40 -3.82
CA ARG A 46 -2.18 4.15 -4.80
C ARG A 46 -0.86 4.66 -4.23
N VAL A 47 0.11 3.77 -4.10
CA VAL A 47 1.42 4.02 -3.48
C VAL A 47 2.49 3.85 -4.55
N THR A 48 3.45 4.76 -4.59
CA THR A 48 4.63 4.63 -5.46
C THR A 48 5.44 3.42 -5.02
N PHE A 49 5.74 2.56 -5.98
CA PHE A 49 6.59 1.39 -5.80
C PHE A 49 7.20 1.04 -7.15
N ASP A 50 8.51 1.23 -7.28
CA ASP A 50 9.27 0.88 -8.47
C ASP A 50 9.59 -0.61 -8.44
N ASP A 51 8.96 -1.38 -9.34
CA ASP A 51 9.15 -2.83 -9.41
C ASP A 51 10.63 -3.16 -9.67
N PRO A 52 11.35 -3.79 -8.72
CA PRO A 52 12.78 -4.04 -8.86
C PRO A 52 13.12 -4.94 -10.05
N TRP A 53 12.18 -5.77 -10.50
CA TRP A 53 12.41 -6.68 -11.61
C TRP A 53 12.25 -6.01 -12.96
N LEU A 54 11.36 -5.02 -13.06
CA LEU A 54 11.25 -4.22 -14.27
C LEU A 54 12.33 -3.15 -14.37
N ASN A 55 12.74 -2.60 -13.22
CA ASN A 55 13.76 -1.57 -13.15
C ASN A 55 15.16 -2.13 -12.86
N TYR A 56 15.36 -3.45 -12.96
CA TYR A 56 16.60 -4.12 -12.56
C TYR A 56 17.85 -3.48 -13.20
N GLY A 57 17.83 -3.33 -14.53
CA GLY A 57 18.93 -2.69 -15.26
C GLY A 57 19.24 -1.27 -14.77
N PRO A 58 18.26 -0.36 -14.81
CA PRO A 58 18.41 0.99 -14.25
C PRO A 58 18.90 1.04 -12.80
N ILE A 59 18.39 0.16 -11.93
CA ILE A 59 18.75 0.09 -10.50
C ILE A 59 20.22 -0.28 -10.34
N ILE A 60 20.71 -1.34 -11.01
CA ILE A 60 22.12 -1.77 -10.86
C ILE A 60 23.12 -0.80 -11.49
N THR A 61 22.69 0.04 -12.43
CA THR A 61 23.53 1.09 -13.04
C THR A 61 23.52 2.40 -12.25
N THR A 62 22.60 2.56 -11.30
CA THR A 62 22.54 3.72 -10.41
C THR A 62 23.57 3.56 -9.30
N ASP A 63 24.19 4.67 -8.89
CA ASP A 63 25.07 4.68 -7.71
C ASP A 63 24.32 4.08 -6.50
N PRO A 64 24.84 3.03 -5.83
CA PRO A 64 24.16 2.37 -4.72
C PRO A 64 23.68 3.32 -3.63
N GLU A 65 24.43 4.39 -3.35
CA GLU A 65 24.08 5.38 -2.31
C GLU A 65 22.88 6.24 -2.71
N ARG A 66 22.56 6.31 -4.00
CA ARG A 66 21.51 7.16 -4.58
C ARG A 66 20.28 6.40 -5.05
N VAL A 67 20.28 5.06 -4.95
CA VAL A 67 19.15 4.22 -5.40
C VAL A 67 17.84 4.67 -4.74
N ALA A 68 17.86 4.96 -3.43
CA ALA A 68 16.68 5.41 -2.70
C ALA A 68 16.24 6.86 -3.03
N GLU A 69 17.09 7.66 -3.68
CA GLU A 69 16.73 9.00 -4.18
C GLU A 69 15.92 8.93 -5.48
N VAL A 70 16.17 7.89 -6.28
CA VAL A 70 15.63 7.76 -7.64
C VAL A 70 14.48 6.76 -7.70
N PHE A 71 14.53 5.71 -6.88
CA PHE A 71 13.56 4.62 -6.90
C PHE A 71 12.88 4.44 -5.54
N ALA A 72 11.56 4.37 -5.57
CA ALA A 72 10.74 3.99 -4.43
C ALA A 72 10.66 2.46 -4.33
N LEU A 73 11.70 1.83 -3.78
CA LEU A 73 11.79 0.36 -3.68
C LEU A 73 11.16 -0.20 -2.39
N ASP A 74 10.69 0.67 -1.50
CA ASP A 74 10.18 0.25 -0.19
C ASP A 74 8.88 -0.57 -0.35
N PRO A 75 8.85 -1.81 0.18
CA PRO A 75 7.64 -2.61 0.10
C PRO A 75 6.53 -2.01 0.96
N VAL A 76 5.27 -2.28 0.59
CA VAL A 76 4.14 -1.98 1.46
C VAL A 76 4.23 -2.83 2.74
N THR A 77 4.59 -2.18 3.84
CA THR A 77 4.75 -2.82 5.16
C THR A 77 3.47 -2.75 5.99
N PRO A 78 3.30 -3.64 6.99
CA PRO A 78 2.20 -3.52 7.95
C PRO A 78 2.14 -2.16 8.66
N ARG A 79 3.29 -1.55 8.97
CA ARG A 79 3.38 -0.22 9.60
C ARG A 79 2.86 0.89 8.69
N LEU A 80 3.14 0.81 7.39
CA LEU A 80 2.58 1.76 6.42
C LEU A 80 1.05 1.64 6.37
N VAL A 81 0.54 0.41 6.31
CA VAL A 81 -0.91 0.13 6.29
C VAL A 81 -1.60 0.61 7.57
N GLU A 82 -0.98 0.40 8.74
CA GLU A 82 -1.48 0.94 10.00
C GLU A 82 -1.62 2.47 9.95
N ARG A 83 -0.59 3.17 9.48
CA ARG A 83 -0.61 4.64 9.33
C ARG A 83 -1.72 5.08 8.39
N MET A 84 -1.89 4.41 7.25
CA MET A 84 -2.96 4.71 6.30
C MET A 84 -4.34 4.56 6.93
N ILE A 85 -4.57 3.48 7.70
CA ILE A 85 -5.83 3.26 8.42
C ILE A 85 -6.08 4.37 9.44
N ARG A 86 -5.08 4.71 10.27
CA ARG A 86 -5.20 5.79 11.26
C ARG A 86 -5.50 7.13 10.61
N SER A 87 -4.83 7.47 9.52
CA SER A 87 -5.10 8.70 8.76
C SER A 87 -6.53 8.74 8.21
N ALA A 88 -7.00 7.62 7.64
CA ALA A 88 -8.36 7.52 7.11
C ALA A 88 -9.44 7.62 8.21
N LEU A 89 -9.17 7.15 9.42
CA LEU A 89 -10.05 7.30 10.58
C LEU A 89 -10.07 8.74 11.11
N ALA A 90 -8.93 9.45 11.05
CA ALA A 90 -8.81 10.83 11.49
C ALA A 90 -9.46 11.84 10.53
N ASP A 91 -9.51 11.53 9.23
CA ASP A 91 -10.16 12.35 8.21
C ASP A 91 -11.04 11.50 7.26
N PRO A 92 -12.32 11.28 7.64
CA PRO A 92 -13.24 10.45 6.87
C PRO A 92 -13.63 11.02 5.49
N VAL A 93 -13.33 12.31 5.23
CA VAL A 93 -13.87 13.06 4.09
C VAL A 93 -12.91 13.09 2.89
N SER A 94 -11.62 12.83 3.11
CA SER A 94 -10.55 13.04 2.10
C SER A 94 -10.13 11.80 1.31
N GLY A 95 -10.53 10.59 1.73
CA GLY A 95 -10.21 9.35 1.02
C GLY A 95 -11.19 9.09 -0.12
N ALA A 96 -10.90 9.59 -1.32
CA ALA A 96 -11.64 9.42 -2.57
C ALA A 96 -12.51 8.13 -2.63
N TRP A 97 -13.77 8.26 -2.21
CA TRP A 97 -14.80 7.24 -2.32
C TRP A 97 -15.23 7.15 -3.80
N ARG A 98 -14.47 6.41 -4.62
CA ARG A 98 -14.93 6.07 -5.97
C ARG A 98 -15.46 4.63 -5.96
N THR A 99 -16.79 4.55 -5.98
CA THR A 99 -17.56 3.40 -6.48
C THR A 99 -17.16 3.03 -7.90
#